data_AF-A0A6G4VLQ4-F1
#
_entry.id   AF-A0A6G4VLQ4-F1
#
_cell.length_a   1.000
_cell.length_b   1.000
_cell.length_c   1.000
_cell.angle_alpha   90.00
_cell.angle_beta   90.00
_cell.angle_gamma   90.00
#
_symmetry.space_group_name_H-M   'P 1'
#
loop_
_entity.id
_entity.type
_entity.pdbx_description
1 polymer ?
#
loop_
_entity_poly.entity_id
_entity_poly.type
_entity_poly.pdbx_seq_one_letter_code
_entity_poly.pdbx_strand_id
1 'polypeptide(L)'
;MSKFVRPAAEGADPFGTGRLRRGVLDAWATSPARFREDANAEEDLALGGYRDRLVVELAQNAADAAARAGVPGRLRLTLRGGVLVAANTGAPLDTAGVESLSTLRASAKREDHEGAVGRFGVGFSAVLAVTDEPAIVGRHGGARWSLAEARELATDRARHSPGLDDEIRRRDGHVPLLRLPFAAEGTAPDPYDTVVILPLRDPAAQDLTERLLDSIDDALLLALPGLEEVVVENGDGVRTMRRRGEGTAGRIVTVEDSRNGTTYWRAVSGHGPLEPALLADRPTEERLRPHWSVTWAVPVDADGAPVRPRTSPVVHAPTPSDEALGVPALLIASFPLDTTRRHAAPGPLTDFLVQRAADAYAELLADWRPVGAGIIDLVPGPLGKGELDGALRQAILERLPRTSFLPPAVEPDTEDTDLPESLRPRDAEVVEGAGAETVRVLAEVLPSLLPAGLERRVELRTLGVARVPLTEAIDRLAGLEKEPGWWRRLYDSLAGVDPDRLSGLPVPLADGRTTIGPRQILLPTPDG
;
A
#
# COMPACT_ATOMS: atom_id res chain seq x y z
N MET A 1 12.04 34.28 -20.94
CA MET A 1 13.11 33.26 -20.87
C MET A 1 13.23 32.77 -19.44
N SER A 2 13.09 31.46 -19.23
CA SER A 2 13.22 30.87 -17.89
C SER A 2 14.60 31.17 -17.30
N LYS A 3 14.65 31.54 -16.02
CA LYS A 3 15.91 31.78 -15.30
C LYS A 3 16.65 30.48 -14.95
N PHE A 4 15.97 29.33 -15.06
CA PHE A 4 16.43 28.07 -14.47
C PHE A 4 16.90 27.04 -15.51
N VAL A 5 16.31 27.03 -16.71
CA VAL A 5 16.72 26.14 -17.81
C VAL A 5 16.89 26.94 -19.09
N ARG A 6 18.07 26.79 -19.72
CA ARG A 6 18.39 27.54 -20.94
C ARG A 6 17.78 26.88 -22.18
N PRO A 7 17.30 27.67 -23.15
CA PRO A 7 16.93 27.16 -24.47
C PRO A 7 18.12 26.48 -25.14
N ALA A 8 17.87 25.41 -25.90
CA ALA A 8 18.88 24.80 -26.75
C ALA A 8 19.49 25.80 -27.75
N ALA A 9 20.79 25.70 -27.97
CA ALA A 9 21.49 26.39 -29.05
C ALA A 9 20.73 26.24 -30.38
N GLU A 10 20.78 27.29 -31.20
CA GLU A 10 20.00 27.37 -32.44
C GLU A 10 20.30 26.17 -33.36
N GLY A 11 19.26 25.37 -33.66
CA GLY A 11 19.36 24.13 -34.45
C GLY A 11 19.51 22.83 -33.66
N ALA A 12 19.75 22.87 -32.34
CA ALA A 12 19.79 21.68 -31.49
C ALA A 12 18.38 21.33 -30.96
N ASP A 13 17.75 20.31 -31.54
CA ASP A 13 16.44 19.78 -31.10
C ASP A 13 16.43 18.24 -31.16
N PRO A 14 17.16 17.57 -30.25
CA PRO A 14 17.36 16.11 -30.30
C PRO A 14 16.04 15.31 -30.21
N PHE A 15 14.99 15.92 -29.64
CA PHE A 15 13.69 15.30 -29.44
C PHE A 15 12.61 15.79 -30.41
N GLY A 16 12.95 16.63 -31.39
CA GLY A 16 12.00 17.11 -32.39
C GLY A 16 10.83 17.93 -31.82
N THR A 17 11.06 18.64 -30.71
CA THR A 17 10.06 19.51 -30.03
C THR A 17 9.48 20.57 -30.98
N GLY A 18 10.28 21.11 -31.90
CA GLY A 18 9.83 22.07 -32.90
C GLY A 18 8.86 21.48 -33.93
N ARG A 19 8.94 20.17 -34.22
CA ARG A 19 7.96 19.48 -35.07
C ARG A 19 6.64 19.30 -34.32
N LEU A 20 6.70 18.83 -33.07
CA LEU A 20 5.52 18.64 -32.22
C LEU A 20 4.74 19.95 -32.04
N ARG A 21 5.45 21.01 -31.63
CA ARG A 21 4.88 22.34 -31.40
C ARG A 21 4.21 22.92 -32.65
N ARG A 22 4.84 22.79 -33.83
CA ARG A 22 4.25 23.25 -35.10
C ARG A 22 2.97 22.49 -35.44
N GLY A 23 2.98 21.16 -35.32
CA GLY A 23 1.81 20.33 -35.60
C GLY A 23 0.60 20.71 -34.73
N VAL A 24 0.84 20.98 -33.44
CA VAL A 24 -0.19 21.45 -32.50
C VAL A 24 -0.75 22.82 -32.90
N LEU A 25 0.12 23.81 -33.15
CA LEU A 25 -0.31 25.16 -33.53
C LEU A 25 -1.07 25.18 -34.86
N ASP A 26 -0.68 24.34 -35.82
CA ASP A 26 -1.37 24.19 -37.10
C ASP A 26 -2.75 23.54 -36.94
N ALA A 27 -2.85 22.53 -36.06
CA ALA A 27 -4.12 21.89 -35.71
C ALA A 27 -5.08 22.88 -35.03
N TRP A 28 -4.61 23.68 -34.08
CA TRP A 28 -5.41 24.71 -33.42
C TRP A 28 -5.87 25.81 -34.38
N ALA A 29 -4.99 26.25 -35.28
CA ALA A 29 -5.33 27.28 -36.27
C ALA A 29 -6.40 26.79 -37.26
N THR A 30 -6.34 25.52 -37.64
CA THR A 30 -7.28 24.86 -38.57
C THR A 30 -8.59 24.48 -37.90
N SER A 31 -8.54 24.08 -36.62
CA SER A 31 -9.71 23.67 -35.83
C SER A 31 -9.64 24.25 -34.41
N PRO A 32 -10.29 25.39 -34.15
CA PRO A 32 -10.37 25.98 -32.81
C PRO A 32 -10.98 25.04 -31.76
N ALA A 33 -11.81 24.09 -32.20
CA ALA A 33 -12.34 23.03 -31.32
C ALA A 33 -11.22 22.16 -30.71
N ARG A 34 -10.13 21.89 -31.44
CA ARG A 34 -8.97 21.14 -30.92
C ARG A 34 -8.24 21.90 -29.83
N PHE A 35 -8.06 23.21 -30.00
CA PHE A 35 -7.52 24.06 -28.94
C PHE A 35 -8.38 23.97 -27.67
N ARG A 36 -9.70 24.07 -27.83
CA ARG A 36 -10.64 23.99 -26.70
C ARG A 36 -10.59 22.62 -26.01
N GLU A 37 -10.48 21.53 -26.77
CA GLU A 37 -10.31 20.17 -26.23
C GLU A 37 -9.00 20.03 -25.43
N ASP A 38 -7.89 20.51 -25.97
CA ASP A 38 -6.59 20.46 -25.31
C ASP A 38 -6.55 21.32 -24.04
N ALA A 39 -7.11 22.52 -24.10
CA ALA A 39 -7.22 23.42 -22.95
C ALA A 39 -8.08 22.80 -21.83
N ASN A 40 -9.26 22.26 -22.16
CA ASN A 40 -10.10 21.56 -21.17
C ASN A 40 -9.38 20.37 -20.55
N ALA A 41 -8.72 19.55 -21.37
CA ALA A 41 -8.04 18.35 -20.88
C ALA A 41 -6.90 18.69 -19.91
N GLU A 42 -6.15 19.76 -20.16
CA GLU A 42 -5.09 20.20 -19.26
C GLU A 42 -5.64 20.87 -18.00
N GLU A 43 -6.65 21.72 -18.14
CA GLU A 43 -7.33 22.41 -17.04
C GLU A 43 -7.97 21.42 -16.06
N ASP A 44 -8.65 20.38 -16.56
CA ASP A 44 -9.21 19.29 -15.75
C ASP A 44 -8.13 18.56 -14.94
N LEU A 45 -6.92 18.41 -15.51
CA LEU A 45 -5.79 17.76 -14.83
C LEU A 45 -5.14 18.69 -13.80
N ALA A 46 -5.01 19.99 -14.10
CA ALA A 46 -4.37 20.97 -13.24
C ALA A 46 -5.27 21.38 -12.05
N LEU A 47 -6.57 21.57 -12.28
CA LEU A 47 -7.56 21.92 -11.24
C LEU A 47 -8.12 20.71 -10.51
N GLY A 48 -8.05 19.52 -11.10
CA GLY A 48 -8.60 18.28 -10.57
C GLY A 48 -7.69 17.55 -9.58
N GLY A 49 -7.89 16.23 -9.50
CA GLY A 49 -7.33 15.36 -8.45
C GLY A 49 -5.80 15.22 -8.41
N TYR A 50 -5.04 15.81 -9.35
CA TYR A 50 -3.58 15.65 -9.43
C TYR A 50 -2.78 16.66 -8.59
N ARG A 51 -3.44 17.66 -7.99
CA ARG A 51 -2.76 18.69 -7.18
C ARG A 51 -1.88 18.10 -6.07
N ASP A 52 -2.35 17.04 -5.42
CA ASP A 52 -1.67 16.40 -4.29
C ASP A 52 -0.85 15.16 -4.71
N ARG A 53 -0.62 14.96 -6.03
CA ARG A 53 0.03 13.76 -6.58
C ARG A 53 1.43 13.98 -7.15
N LEU A 54 1.93 15.21 -7.11
CA LEU A 54 3.23 15.58 -7.68
C LEU A 54 4.36 14.60 -7.34
N VAL A 55 4.61 14.38 -6.04
CA VAL A 55 5.71 13.53 -5.57
C VAL A 55 5.53 12.08 -5.99
N VAL A 56 4.30 11.59 -5.90
CA VAL A 56 3.92 10.22 -6.22
C VAL A 56 4.10 9.95 -7.71
N GLU A 57 3.64 10.84 -8.59
CA GLU A 57 3.77 10.69 -10.04
C GLU A 57 5.24 10.81 -10.49
N LEU A 58 6.03 11.67 -9.84
CA LEU A 58 7.49 11.73 -10.06
C LEU A 58 8.17 10.41 -9.64
N ALA A 59 7.76 9.83 -8.51
CA ALA A 59 8.30 8.55 -8.05
C ALA A 59 7.89 7.38 -8.93
N GLN A 60 6.66 7.36 -9.45
CA GLN A 60 6.23 6.37 -10.44
C GLN A 60 7.04 6.48 -11.73
N ASN A 61 7.25 7.69 -12.24
CA ASN A 61 8.10 7.90 -13.42
C ASN A 61 9.53 7.40 -13.19
N ALA A 62 10.09 7.62 -12.00
CA ALA A 62 11.40 7.11 -11.61
C ALA A 62 11.44 5.58 -11.54
N ALA A 63 10.45 4.96 -10.90
CA ALA A 63 10.35 3.50 -10.80
C ALA A 63 10.17 2.83 -12.17
N ASP A 64 9.31 3.39 -13.04
CA ASP A 64 9.11 2.89 -14.40
C ASP A 64 10.38 3.04 -15.25
N ALA A 65 11.12 4.14 -15.10
CA ALA A 65 12.40 4.33 -15.78
C ALA A 65 13.44 3.30 -15.33
N ALA A 66 13.55 3.07 -14.02
CA ALA A 66 14.43 2.06 -13.44
C ALA A 66 14.09 0.65 -13.93
N ALA A 67 12.81 0.28 -13.90
CA ALA A 67 12.30 -1.00 -14.40
C ALA A 67 12.63 -1.21 -15.89
N ARG A 68 12.42 -0.20 -16.74
CA ARG A 68 12.79 -0.28 -18.17
C ARG A 68 14.28 -0.48 -18.41
N ALA A 69 15.14 0.04 -17.54
CA ALA A 69 16.58 -0.12 -17.64
C ALA A 69 17.10 -1.38 -16.92
N GLY A 70 16.26 -2.08 -16.15
CA GLY A 70 16.68 -3.22 -15.34
C GLY A 70 17.70 -2.83 -14.25
N VAL A 71 17.62 -1.61 -13.71
CA VAL A 71 18.53 -1.10 -12.69
C VAL A 71 17.76 -0.73 -11.41
N PRO A 72 18.44 -0.71 -10.24
CA PRO A 72 17.90 -0.09 -9.04
C PRO A 72 17.43 1.36 -9.24
N GLY A 73 16.16 1.61 -8.94
CA GLY A 73 15.60 2.96 -8.99
C GLY A 73 16.06 3.79 -7.81
N ARG A 74 16.60 4.98 -8.10
CA ARG A 74 16.93 6.01 -7.11
C ARG A 74 16.24 7.29 -7.51
N LEU A 75 15.59 7.94 -6.56
CA LEU A 75 14.95 9.24 -6.74
C LEU A 75 15.53 10.24 -5.72
N ARG A 76 15.99 11.40 -6.20
CA ARG A 76 16.36 12.54 -5.35
C ARG A 76 15.43 13.71 -5.62
N LEU A 77 14.74 14.15 -4.58
CA LEU A 77 13.89 15.32 -4.55
C LEU A 77 14.65 16.41 -3.79
N THR A 78 14.94 17.53 -4.45
CA THR A 78 15.66 18.67 -3.86
C THR A 78 14.81 19.93 -4.00
N LEU A 79 14.40 20.52 -2.88
CA LEU A 79 13.70 21.79 -2.84
C LEU A 79 14.64 22.89 -2.35
N ARG A 80 15.04 23.80 -3.24
CA ARG A 80 15.94 24.90 -2.90
C ARG A 80 15.64 26.14 -3.73
N GLY A 81 15.58 27.30 -3.07
CA GLY A 81 15.45 28.60 -3.73
C GLY A 81 14.20 28.72 -4.60
N GLY A 82 13.08 28.13 -4.17
CA GLY A 82 11.82 28.13 -4.93
C GLY A 82 11.81 27.20 -6.15
N VAL A 83 12.70 26.20 -6.20
CA VAL A 83 12.75 25.20 -7.28
C VAL A 83 12.75 23.80 -6.68
N LEU A 84 11.83 22.97 -7.15
CA LEU A 84 11.87 21.52 -6.91
C LEU A 84 12.61 20.85 -8.06
N VAL A 85 13.61 20.03 -7.73
CA VAL A 85 14.36 19.21 -8.66
C VAL A 85 14.15 17.75 -8.32
N ALA A 86 13.68 16.95 -9.28
CA ALA A 86 13.50 15.50 -9.14
C ALA A 86 14.44 14.77 -10.10
N ALA A 87 15.50 14.18 -9.56
CA ALA A 87 16.50 13.45 -10.33
C ALA A 87 16.34 11.94 -10.11
N ASN A 88 16.31 11.15 -11.20
CA ASN A 88 16.15 9.70 -11.11
C ASN A 88 17.13 8.91 -11.98
N THR A 89 17.44 7.70 -11.53
CA THR A 89 18.14 6.69 -12.34
C THR A 89 17.16 5.93 -13.23
N GLY A 90 17.68 5.29 -14.28
CA GLY A 90 16.91 4.42 -15.16
C GLY A 90 17.06 4.76 -16.64
N ALA A 91 16.10 4.30 -17.44
CA ALA A 91 16.10 4.54 -18.88
C ALA A 91 16.12 6.05 -19.17
N PRO A 92 17.06 6.54 -20.00
CA PRO A 92 17.19 7.96 -20.27
C PRO A 92 15.98 8.50 -21.05
N LEU A 93 15.77 9.82 -20.96
CA LEU A 93 14.78 10.54 -21.77
C LEU A 93 15.03 10.32 -23.27
N ASP A 94 13.99 9.92 -23.99
CA ASP A 94 14.00 9.71 -25.44
C ASP A 94 12.89 10.53 -26.14
N THR A 95 12.91 10.51 -27.48
CA THR A 95 11.96 11.26 -28.31
C THR A 95 10.52 10.83 -28.06
N ALA A 96 10.27 9.52 -27.89
CA ALA A 96 8.93 8.99 -27.60
C ALA A 96 8.42 9.46 -26.23
N GLY A 97 9.32 9.55 -25.24
CA GLY A 97 9.05 10.11 -23.93
C GLY A 97 8.64 11.58 -24.02
N VAL A 98 9.43 12.43 -24.68
CA VAL A 98 9.09 13.87 -24.84
C VAL A 98 7.77 14.06 -25.60
N GLU A 99 7.53 13.26 -26.64
CA GLU A 99 6.25 13.25 -27.34
C GLU A 99 5.11 12.88 -26.40
N SER A 100 5.24 11.80 -25.63
CA SER A 100 4.21 11.38 -24.67
C SER A 100 3.97 12.39 -23.56
N LEU A 101 4.99 13.12 -23.09
CA LEU A 101 4.84 14.20 -22.11
C LEU A 101 4.11 15.41 -22.71
N SER A 102 4.21 15.60 -24.03
CA SER A 102 3.59 16.69 -24.76
C SER A 102 2.20 16.34 -25.30
N THR A 103 1.80 15.07 -25.23
CA THR A 103 0.53 14.58 -25.73
C THR A 103 -0.38 14.08 -24.59
N LEU A 104 -1.27 14.94 -24.07
CA LEU A 104 -2.31 14.48 -23.12
C LEU A 104 -3.20 13.43 -23.79
N ARG A 105 -3.31 12.26 -23.14
CA ARG A 105 -4.15 11.09 -23.48
C ARG A 105 -3.82 10.31 -24.75
N ALA A 106 -2.86 10.73 -25.57
CA ALA A 106 -2.38 9.92 -26.70
C ALA A 106 -1.14 9.13 -26.26
N SER A 107 -1.34 8.08 -25.48
CA SER A 107 -0.23 7.25 -25.00
C SER A 107 0.35 6.46 -26.19
N ALA A 108 1.57 6.81 -26.60
CA ALA A 108 2.32 6.06 -27.60
C ALA A 108 3.10 4.94 -26.92
N LYS A 109 2.48 3.78 -26.74
CA LYS A 109 3.22 2.51 -26.91
C LYS A 109 2.28 1.34 -27.19
N ARG A 110 2.58 0.65 -28.29
CA ARG A 110 2.16 -0.72 -28.59
C ARG A 110 3.27 -1.63 -28.08
N GLU A 111 2.90 -2.54 -27.17
CA GLU A 111 3.56 -3.82 -26.79
C GLU A 111 4.90 -3.83 -26.00
N ASP A 112 4.99 -4.88 -25.16
CA ASP A 112 6.16 -5.62 -24.63
C ASP A 112 6.97 -5.20 -23.40
N HIS A 113 6.36 -4.76 -22.28
CA HIS A 113 7.01 -4.99 -20.96
C HIS A 113 5.98 -5.27 -19.85
N GLU A 114 6.06 -6.46 -19.26
CA GLU A 114 5.37 -6.84 -18.02
C GLU A 114 5.87 -5.95 -16.86
N GLY A 115 4.96 -5.27 -16.15
CA GLY A 115 5.27 -4.59 -14.88
C GLY A 115 5.39 -3.05 -14.87
N ALA A 116 5.22 -2.35 -16.00
CA ALA A 116 5.22 -0.87 -16.00
C ALA A 116 3.86 -0.31 -15.54
N VAL A 117 3.84 0.40 -14.40
CA VAL A 117 2.60 0.79 -13.71
C VAL A 117 2.02 2.11 -14.25
N GLY A 118 2.80 2.93 -14.96
CA GLY A 118 2.38 4.26 -15.40
C GLY A 118 1.57 4.33 -16.70
N ARG A 119 0.66 5.31 -16.76
CA ARG A 119 0.05 5.83 -18.01
C ARG A 119 0.97 6.95 -18.49
N PHE A 120 1.83 6.69 -19.48
CA PHE A 120 2.80 7.68 -19.96
C PHE A 120 2.09 8.98 -20.37
N GLY A 121 2.59 10.12 -19.87
CA GLY A 121 2.13 11.47 -20.20
C GLY A 121 1.09 12.07 -19.27
N VAL A 122 0.13 11.28 -18.76
CA VAL A 122 -0.95 11.82 -17.90
C VAL A 122 -0.46 12.11 -16.48
N GLY A 123 0.47 11.31 -15.96
CA GLY A 123 1.05 11.55 -14.63
C GLY A 123 1.89 12.83 -14.55
N PHE A 124 2.55 13.18 -15.65
CA PHE A 124 3.42 14.36 -15.70
C PHE A 124 2.65 15.67 -15.57
N SER A 125 1.35 15.72 -15.93
CA SER A 125 0.56 16.94 -15.73
C SER A 125 0.41 17.34 -14.27
N ALA A 126 0.72 16.46 -13.30
CA ALA A 126 0.79 16.81 -11.88
C ALA A 126 1.81 17.94 -11.61
N VAL A 127 2.82 18.14 -12.46
CA VAL A 127 3.77 19.27 -12.33
C VAL A 127 3.09 20.63 -12.50
N LEU A 128 2.00 20.67 -13.27
CA LEU A 128 1.22 21.89 -13.49
C LEU A 128 0.53 22.39 -12.23
N ALA A 129 0.47 21.58 -11.17
CA ALA A 129 -0.01 22.02 -9.86
C ALA A 129 0.93 23.05 -9.21
N VAL A 130 2.23 23.02 -9.55
CA VAL A 130 3.25 23.83 -8.85
C VAL A 130 4.07 24.75 -9.76
N THR A 131 4.11 24.52 -11.08
CA THR A 131 4.95 25.31 -12.00
C THR A 131 4.21 25.71 -13.28
N ASP A 132 4.66 26.82 -13.88
CA ASP A 132 4.31 27.30 -15.23
C ASP A 132 5.47 27.14 -16.22
N GLU A 133 6.62 26.64 -15.77
CA GLU A 133 7.83 26.45 -16.57
C GLU A 133 8.52 25.10 -16.28
N PRO A 134 7.82 23.95 -16.39
CA PRO A 134 8.45 22.67 -16.16
C PRO A 134 9.53 22.42 -17.20
N ALA A 135 10.58 21.70 -16.79
CA ALA A 135 11.61 21.22 -17.68
C ALA A 135 12.03 19.80 -17.31
N ILE A 136 12.51 19.05 -18.30
CA ILE A 136 13.07 17.72 -18.14
C ILE A 136 14.36 17.63 -18.95
N VAL A 137 15.45 17.22 -18.32
CA VAL A 137 16.76 17.05 -18.96
C VAL A 137 17.24 15.62 -18.75
N GLY A 138 17.69 14.98 -19.81
CA GLY A 138 18.34 13.67 -19.78
C GLY A 138 19.84 13.78 -20.07
N ARG A 139 20.47 12.66 -20.43
CA ARG A 139 21.88 12.63 -20.85
C ARG A 139 22.17 13.31 -22.19
N HIS A 140 21.17 13.39 -23.07
CA HIS A 140 21.34 13.80 -24.47
C HIS A 140 20.59 15.09 -24.84
N GLY A 141 20.26 15.90 -23.84
CA GLY A 141 19.49 17.14 -23.98
C GLY A 141 18.20 17.11 -23.16
N GLY A 142 17.34 18.12 -23.35
CA GLY A 142 16.07 18.21 -22.63
C GLY A 142 14.92 18.80 -23.42
N ALA A 143 13.76 18.78 -22.79
CA ALA A 143 12.57 19.52 -23.20
C ALA A 143 12.13 20.44 -22.07
N ARG A 144 11.61 21.62 -22.40
CA ARG A 144 11.03 22.57 -21.45
C ARG A 144 9.73 23.12 -21.98
N TRP A 145 8.91 23.62 -21.08
CA TRP A 145 7.70 24.36 -21.38
C TRP A 145 7.76 25.72 -20.70
N SER A 146 7.08 26.71 -21.26
CA SER A 146 6.94 28.03 -20.63
C SER A 146 5.58 28.60 -20.99
N LEU A 147 4.77 28.91 -19.98
CA LEU A 147 3.44 29.48 -20.19
C LEU A 147 3.49 30.83 -20.91
N ALA A 148 4.54 31.63 -20.66
CA ALA A 148 4.73 32.90 -21.35
C ALA A 148 4.99 32.69 -22.85
N GLU A 149 5.95 31.84 -23.22
CA GLU A 149 6.25 31.56 -24.63
C GLU A 149 5.09 30.83 -25.33
N ALA A 150 4.36 29.97 -24.61
CA ALA A 150 3.16 29.31 -25.11
C ALA A 150 2.07 30.32 -25.47
N ARG A 151 1.83 31.33 -24.62
CA ARG A 151 0.87 32.41 -24.87
C ARG A 151 1.27 33.24 -26.09
N GLU A 152 2.53 33.66 -26.17
CA GLU A 152 3.05 34.42 -27.30
C GLU A 152 2.84 33.69 -28.62
N LEU A 153 3.23 32.40 -28.69
CA LEU A 153 3.05 31.59 -29.90
C LEU A 153 1.59 31.38 -30.27
N ALA A 154 0.72 31.14 -29.29
CA ALA A 154 -0.70 30.96 -29.52
C ALA A 154 -1.35 32.26 -30.04
N THR A 155 -1.03 33.41 -29.44
CA THR A 155 -1.52 34.73 -29.87
C THR A 155 -1.02 35.08 -31.27
N ASP A 156 0.26 34.85 -31.58
CA ASP A 156 0.79 35.11 -32.92
C ASP A 156 0.16 34.21 -33.99
N ARG A 157 -0.15 32.96 -33.63
CA ARG A 157 -0.91 32.08 -34.52
C ARG A 157 -2.36 32.55 -34.69
N ALA A 158 -2.99 33.03 -33.62
CA ALA A 158 -4.36 33.53 -33.61
C ALA A 158 -4.57 34.79 -34.46
N ARG A 159 -3.54 35.63 -34.67
CA ARG A 159 -3.58 36.76 -35.62
C ARG A 159 -4.03 36.35 -37.02
N HIS A 160 -3.82 35.08 -37.39
CA HIS A 160 -4.15 34.51 -38.68
C HIS A 160 -5.32 33.52 -38.62
N SER A 161 -5.98 33.35 -37.46
CA SER A 161 -7.12 32.45 -37.25
C SER A 161 -8.12 33.09 -36.28
N PRO A 162 -9.16 33.80 -36.78
CA PRO A 162 -10.15 34.49 -35.93
C PRO A 162 -10.86 33.56 -34.93
N GLY A 163 -11.13 32.31 -35.34
CA GLY A 163 -11.77 31.33 -34.46
C GLY A 163 -10.88 30.91 -33.28
N LEU A 164 -9.55 30.82 -33.49
CA LEU A 164 -8.60 30.56 -32.41
C LEU A 164 -8.48 31.78 -31.49
N ASP A 165 -8.45 32.99 -32.05
CA ASP A 165 -8.41 34.24 -31.28
C ASP A 165 -9.62 34.38 -30.34
N ASP A 166 -10.82 34.05 -30.84
CA ASP A 166 -12.03 34.06 -30.02
C ASP A 166 -11.99 33.03 -28.88
N GLU A 167 -11.46 31.82 -29.12
CA GLU A 167 -11.32 30.81 -28.06
C GLU A 167 -10.29 31.21 -26.99
N ILE A 168 -9.16 31.78 -27.39
CA ILE A 168 -8.14 32.29 -26.46
C ILE A 168 -8.72 33.41 -25.60
N ARG A 169 -9.45 34.36 -26.22
CA ARG A 169 -10.08 35.48 -25.51
C ARG A 169 -11.17 35.01 -24.54
N ARG A 170 -11.96 34.01 -24.94
CA ARG A 170 -12.98 33.38 -24.07
C ARG A 170 -12.38 32.72 -22.82
N ARG A 171 -11.09 32.40 -22.84
CA ARG A 171 -10.34 31.77 -21.75
C ARG A 171 -9.35 32.71 -21.06
N ASP A 172 -9.54 34.02 -21.21
CA ASP A 172 -8.66 35.03 -20.60
C ASP A 172 -7.16 34.83 -20.91
N GLY A 173 -6.84 34.32 -22.11
CA GLY A 173 -5.47 34.06 -22.53
C GLY A 173 -4.85 32.80 -21.94
N HIS A 174 -5.63 31.89 -21.34
CA HIS A 174 -5.16 30.56 -20.93
C HIS A 174 -4.90 29.68 -22.17
N VAL A 175 -3.79 28.94 -22.14
CA VAL A 175 -3.35 28.05 -23.22
C VAL A 175 -2.81 26.76 -22.62
N PRO A 176 -3.01 25.60 -23.26
CA PRO A 176 -2.52 24.32 -22.74
C PRO A 176 -1.00 24.25 -22.91
N LEU A 177 -0.29 24.36 -21.78
CA LEU A 177 1.15 24.50 -21.65
C LEU A 177 1.89 23.29 -22.21
N LEU A 178 1.51 22.06 -21.80
CA LEU A 178 2.28 20.85 -22.11
C LEU A 178 2.27 20.52 -23.60
N ARG A 179 1.36 21.11 -24.37
CA ARG A 179 1.26 20.89 -25.82
C ARG A 179 2.34 21.58 -26.64
N LEU A 180 3.05 22.55 -26.06
CA LEU A 180 4.04 23.37 -26.76
C LEU A 180 5.45 23.20 -26.17
N PRO A 181 6.10 22.04 -26.39
CA PRO A 181 7.45 21.82 -25.91
C PRO A 181 8.48 22.67 -26.67
N PHE A 182 9.58 23.01 -25.99
CA PHE A 182 10.78 23.64 -26.53
C PHE A 182 12.00 22.80 -26.19
N ALA A 183 13.01 22.83 -27.05
CA ALA A 183 14.30 22.21 -26.76
C ALA A 183 15.00 22.94 -25.60
N ALA A 184 15.56 22.15 -24.68
CA ALA A 184 16.29 22.63 -23.51
C ALA A 184 17.73 22.13 -23.50
N GLU A 185 18.64 22.96 -23.01
CA GLU A 185 20.01 22.55 -22.68
C GLU A 185 20.09 21.97 -21.28
N GLY A 186 21.04 21.09 -21.10
CA GLY A 186 21.37 20.51 -19.81
C GLY A 186 21.75 19.05 -19.94
N THR A 187 22.33 18.55 -18.86
CA THR A 187 22.63 17.13 -18.71
C THR A 187 22.28 16.78 -17.28
N ALA A 188 21.62 15.63 -17.10
CA ALA A 188 21.41 15.08 -15.77
C ALA A 188 22.78 14.91 -15.07
N PRO A 189 22.94 15.36 -13.81
CA PRO A 189 24.18 15.20 -13.09
C PRO A 189 24.36 13.72 -12.72
N ASP A 190 25.58 13.19 -12.85
CA ASP A 190 25.88 11.86 -12.35
C ASP A 190 25.57 11.77 -10.84
N PRO A 191 24.98 10.66 -10.36
CA PRO A 191 24.73 9.39 -11.06
C PRO A 191 23.35 9.28 -11.75
N TYR A 192 22.59 10.37 -11.91
CA TYR A 192 21.21 10.34 -12.40
C TYR A 192 21.13 10.39 -13.94
N ASP A 193 20.06 9.80 -14.48
CA ASP A 193 19.84 9.69 -15.94
C ASP A 193 18.86 10.74 -16.46
N THR A 194 17.91 11.16 -15.61
CA THR A 194 16.86 12.13 -15.92
C THR A 194 16.65 13.07 -14.75
N VAL A 195 16.40 14.36 -15.03
CA VAL A 195 16.06 15.37 -14.03
C VAL A 195 14.86 16.18 -14.49
N VAL A 196 13.83 16.23 -13.65
CA VAL A 196 12.71 17.16 -13.79
C VAL A 196 12.98 18.39 -12.92
N ILE A 197 12.85 19.58 -13.51
CA ILE A 197 13.15 20.87 -12.87
C ILE A 197 11.87 21.70 -12.87
N LEU A 198 11.41 22.08 -11.69
CA LEU A 198 10.12 22.72 -11.46
C LEU A 198 10.31 24.02 -10.67
N PRO A 199 10.50 25.17 -11.35
CA PRO A 199 10.43 26.48 -10.71
C PRO A 199 9.02 26.70 -10.16
N LEU A 200 8.88 26.91 -8.86
CA LEU A 200 7.59 27.03 -8.20
C LEU A 200 6.98 28.39 -8.53
N ARG A 201 5.71 28.41 -8.94
CA ARG A 201 5.08 29.63 -9.49
C ARG A 201 4.89 30.73 -8.43
N ASP A 202 4.56 30.33 -7.20
CA ASP A 202 4.13 31.21 -6.12
C ASP A 202 4.32 30.55 -4.74
N PRO A 203 4.12 31.28 -3.63
CA PRO A 203 4.23 30.73 -2.29
C PRO A 203 3.27 29.56 -2.00
N ALA A 204 2.07 29.53 -2.60
CA ALA A 204 1.13 28.44 -2.38
C ALA A 204 1.60 27.12 -3.02
N ALA A 205 2.27 27.19 -4.17
CA ALA A 205 2.96 26.07 -4.79
C ALA A 205 4.15 25.58 -3.95
N GLN A 206 4.85 26.49 -3.27
CA GLN A 206 5.89 26.14 -2.31
C GLN A 206 5.32 25.41 -1.10
N ASP A 207 4.31 25.97 -0.44
CA ASP A 207 3.67 25.33 0.71
C ASP A 207 3.11 23.94 0.37
N LEU A 208 2.52 23.78 -0.83
CA LEU A 208 2.05 22.49 -1.33
C LEU A 208 3.21 21.50 -1.50
N THR A 209 4.30 21.93 -2.14
CA THR A 209 5.46 21.08 -2.38
C THR A 209 6.09 20.61 -1.08
N GLU A 210 6.28 21.51 -0.11
CA GLU A 210 6.83 21.18 1.22
C GLU A 210 5.95 20.13 1.93
N ARG A 211 4.63 20.33 1.97
CA ARG A 211 3.70 19.34 2.54
C ARG A 211 3.79 17.97 1.86
N LEU A 212 3.88 17.94 0.53
CA LEU A 212 3.97 16.68 -0.23
C LEU A 212 5.28 15.93 0.02
N LEU A 213 6.40 16.66 0.18
CA LEU A 213 7.69 16.06 0.55
C LEU A 213 7.66 15.50 1.98
N ASP A 214 7.01 16.20 2.91
CA ASP A 214 6.87 15.73 4.29
C ASP A 214 5.91 14.55 4.45
N SER A 215 4.93 14.40 3.56
CA SER A 215 3.99 13.28 3.57
C SER A 215 4.56 11.96 3.06
N ILE A 216 5.82 11.93 2.58
CA ILE A 216 6.44 10.69 2.10
C ILE A 216 6.63 9.72 3.27
N ASP A 217 6.06 8.51 3.12
CA ASP A 217 6.12 7.41 4.08
C ASP A 217 6.60 6.10 3.41
N ASP A 218 6.72 5.04 4.21
CA ASP A 218 7.20 3.71 3.78
C ASP A 218 6.35 3.13 2.64
N ALA A 219 5.07 3.52 2.54
CA ALA A 219 4.17 2.98 1.52
C ALA A 219 4.64 3.32 0.11
N LEU A 220 5.35 4.45 -0.09
CA LEU A 220 5.89 4.80 -1.40
C LEU A 220 6.88 3.75 -1.92
N LEU A 221 7.80 3.29 -1.07
CA LEU A 221 8.80 2.28 -1.41
C LEU A 221 8.21 0.86 -1.49
N LEU A 222 7.15 0.58 -0.71
CA LEU A 222 6.42 -0.69 -0.78
C LEU A 222 5.56 -0.79 -2.04
N ALA A 223 4.95 0.32 -2.46
CA ALA A 223 4.11 0.40 -3.64
C ALA A 223 4.88 0.40 -4.97
N LEU A 224 6.13 0.88 -4.94
CA LEU A 224 6.99 1.01 -6.11
C LEU A 224 8.24 0.14 -5.93
N PRO A 225 8.14 -1.19 -6.12
CA PRO A 225 9.25 -2.11 -5.84
C PRO A 225 10.49 -1.88 -6.71
N GLY A 226 10.34 -1.20 -7.87
CA GLY A 226 11.46 -0.76 -8.70
C GLY A 226 12.27 0.41 -8.13
N LEU A 227 11.80 1.03 -7.03
CA LEU A 227 12.47 2.12 -6.34
C LEU A 227 13.14 1.59 -5.06
N GLU A 228 14.46 1.63 -5.01
CA GLU A 228 15.25 1.20 -3.84
C GLU A 228 15.57 2.36 -2.89
N GLU A 229 15.67 3.58 -3.41
CA GLU A 229 16.12 4.75 -2.65
C GLU A 229 15.32 6.00 -3.01
N VAL A 230 14.85 6.71 -1.97
CA VAL A 230 14.32 8.07 -2.08
C VAL A 230 15.12 8.99 -1.16
N VAL A 231 15.68 10.05 -1.73
CA VAL A 231 16.38 11.11 -1.00
C VAL A 231 15.56 12.39 -1.10
N VAL A 232 15.26 13.00 0.03
CA VAL A 232 14.59 14.31 0.12
C VAL A 232 15.57 15.29 0.74
N GLU A 233 15.88 16.37 0.02
CA GLU A 233 16.71 17.47 0.48
C GLU A 233 15.87 18.75 0.47
N ASN A 234 15.71 19.38 1.63
CA ASN A 234 14.98 20.65 1.79
C ASN A 234 15.69 21.54 2.84
N GLY A 235 15.03 22.61 3.28
CA GLY A 235 15.57 23.52 4.31
C GLY A 235 15.90 22.84 5.65
N ASP A 236 15.30 21.69 5.94
CA ASP A 236 15.48 20.94 7.19
C ASP A 236 16.66 19.96 7.14
N GLY A 237 17.26 19.77 5.96
CA GLY A 237 18.40 18.88 5.74
C GLY A 237 18.11 17.77 4.73
N VAL A 238 18.79 16.64 4.89
CA VAL A 238 18.70 15.49 3.98
C VAL A 238 18.08 14.30 4.70
N ARG A 239 16.90 13.85 4.22
CA ARG A 239 16.26 12.59 4.60
C ARG A 239 16.50 11.55 3.52
N THR A 240 16.96 10.37 3.90
CA THR A 240 17.12 9.22 3.01
C THR A 240 16.24 8.07 3.48
N MET A 241 15.49 7.48 2.55
CA MET A 241 14.69 6.28 2.72
C MET A 241 15.21 5.19 1.78
N ARG A 242 15.45 3.99 2.29
CA ARG A 242 15.93 2.84 1.51
C ARG A 242 15.12 1.60 1.76
N ARG A 243 14.81 0.86 0.71
CA ARG A 243 14.22 -0.47 0.77
C ARG A 243 15.32 -1.53 0.65
N ARG A 244 15.31 -2.55 1.52
CA ARG A 244 16.19 -3.73 1.45
C ARG A 244 15.38 -5.04 1.57
N GLY A 245 15.80 -6.08 0.84
CA GLY A 245 15.14 -7.39 0.74
C GLY A 245 14.54 -7.61 -0.66
N GLU A 246 14.36 -8.82 -1.19
CA GLU A 246 14.02 -10.12 -0.57
C GLU A 246 15.22 -10.92 -0.02
N GLY A 247 15.35 -10.99 1.31
CA GLY A 247 16.21 -11.97 1.94
C GLY A 247 15.56 -13.35 1.93
N THR A 248 16.35 -14.41 1.93
CA THR A 248 16.01 -15.85 1.85
C THR A 248 15.00 -16.39 2.89
N ALA A 249 14.37 -15.53 3.71
CA ALA A 249 13.23 -15.82 4.58
C ALA A 249 11.89 -15.23 4.04
N GLY A 250 11.84 -14.87 2.75
CA GLY A 250 10.65 -14.88 1.88
C GLY A 250 9.52 -13.87 2.12
N ARG A 251 9.44 -13.16 3.26
CA ARG A 251 8.26 -12.30 3.58
C ARG A 251 8.55 -11.01 4.34
N ILE A 252 9.80 -10.69 4.68
CA ILE A 252 10.16 -9.44 5.37
C ILE A 252 10.81 -8.47 4.41
N VAL A 253 10.20 -7.29 4.25
CA VAL A 253 10.77 -6.12 3.55
C VAL A 253 11.24 -5.13 4.60
N THR A 254 12.47 -4.64 4.48
CA THR A 254 13.01 -3.65 5.41
C THR A 254 13.00 -2.27 4.77
N VAL A 255 12.47 -1.27 5.48
CA VAL A 255 12.55 0.14 5.09
C VAL A 255 13.38 0.88 6.12
N GLU A 256 14.52 1.41 5.70
CA GLU A 256 15.41 2.25 6.50
C GLU A 256 15.11 3.73 6.22
N ASP A 257 14.58 4.45 7.20
CA ASP A 257 14.35 5.90 7.10
C ASP A 257 15.25 6.64 8.09
N SER A 258 16.15 7.48 7.58
CA SER A 258 17.02 8.33 8.40
C SER A 258 16.29 9.23 9.41
N ARG A 259 15.00 9.54 9.16
CA ARG A 259 14.15 10.34 10.06
C ARG A 259 13.42 9.47 11.09
N ASN A 260 12.91 8.31 10.67
CA ASN A 260 11.93 7.52 11.43
C ASN A 260 12.44 6.16 11.93
N GLY A 261 13.71 5.84 11.68
CA GLY A 261 14.33 4.57 12.01
C GLY A 261 14.05 3.48 10.97
N THR A 262 14.35 2.24 11.34
CA THR A 262 14.12 1.06 10.50
C THR A 262 12.76 0.44 10.81
N THR A 263 11.95 0.20 9.79
CA THR A 263 10.70 -0.55 9.87
C THR A 263 10.87 -1.91 9.18
N TYR A 264 10.50 -3.00 9.86
CA TYR A 264 10.40 -4.33 9.25
C TYR A 264 8.95 -4.59 8.88
N TRP A 265 8.70 -4.90 7.62
CA TRP A 265 7.36 -5.13 7.07
C TRP A 265 7.21 -6.61 6.73
N ARG A 266 6.28 -7.30 7.38
CA ARG A 266 5.82 -8.60 6.90
C ARG A 266 4.83 -8.37 5.77
N ALA A 267 5.15 -8.91 4.60
CA ALA A 267 4.34 -8.74 3.41
C ALA A 267 4.02 -10.08 2.75
N VAL A 268 2.87 -10.11 2.07
CA VAL A 268 2.50 -11.18 1.14
C VAL A 268 1.99 -10.51 -0.13
N SER A 269 2.40 -11.06 -1.27
CA SER A 269 2.05 -10.55 -2.59
C SER A 269 1.48 -11.66 -3.45
N GLY A 270 0.40 -11.36 -4.16
CA GLY A 270 -0.18 -12.22 -5.19
C GLY A 270 -0.26 -11.44 -6.49
N HIS A 271 -0.01 -12.12 -7.61
CA HIS A 271 -0.17 -11.56 -8.94
C HIS A 271 -0.59 -12.65 -9.93
N GLY A 272 -1.13 -12.23 -11.07
CA GLY A 272 -1.49 -13.18 -12.12
C GLY A 272 -2.15 -12.52 -13.32
N PRO A 273 -2.45 -13.31 -14.36
CA PRO A 273 -3.20 -12.82 -15.50
C PRO A 273 -4.66 -12.53 -15.13
N LEU A 274 -5.27 -11.59 -15.85
CA LEU A 274 -6.70 -11.28 -15.80
C LEU A 274 -7.42 -11.92 -16.98
N GLU A 275 -8.59 -12.51 -16.71
CA GLU A 275 -9.48 -12.96 -17.76
C GLU A 275 -10.07 -11.76 -18.53
N PRO A 276 -10.11 -11.78 -19.87
CA PRO A 276 -10.60 -10.64 -20.66
C PRO A 276 -12.03 -10.18 -20.31
N ALA A 277 -12.88 -11.09 -19.83
CA ALA A 277 -14.24 -10.78 -19.41
C ALA A 277 -14.30 -9.81 -18.22
N LEU A 278 -13.30 -9.86 -17.32
CA LEU A 278 -13.19 -8.93 -16.17
C LEU A 278 -12.87 -7.50 -16.62
N LEU A 279 -12.37 -7.32 -17.85
CA LEU A 279 -11.96 -6.04 -18.40
C LEU A 279 -12.95 -5.51 -19.46
N ALA A 280 -14.12 -6.14 -19.62
CA ALA A 280 -15.05 -5.85 -20.70
C ALA A 280 -15.61 -4.42 -20.68
N ASP A 281 -15.75 -3.83 -19.49
CA ASP A 281 -16.21 -2.47 -19.24
C ASP A 281 -15.06 -1.45 -19.10
N ARG A 282 -13.81 -1.90 -19.26
CA ARG A 282 -12.62 -1.05 -19.10
C ARG A 282 -12.20 -0.38 -20.40
N PRO A 283 -11.60 0.82 -20.33
CA PRO A 283 -10.98 1.47 -21.49
C PRO A 283 -9.97 0.57 -22.22
N THR A 284 -9.84 0.73 -23.54
CA THR A 284 -8.96 -0.09 -24.39
C THR A 284 -7.53 -0.17 -23.86
N GLU A 285 -6.96 0.93 -23.37
CA GLU A 285 -5.60 0.96 -22.86
C GLU A 285 -5.42 0.11 -21.59
N GLU A 286 -6.46 0.00 -20.76
CA GLU A 286 -6.44 -0.85 -19.57
C GLU A 286 -6.59 -2.33 -19.95
N ARG A 287 -7.39 -2.62 -20.98
CA ARG A 287 -7.55 -3.98 -21.53
C ARG A 287 -6.25 -4.57 -22.08
N LEU A 288 -5.30 -3.71 -22.47
CA LEU A 288 -3.96 -4.11 -22.91
C LEU A 288 -3.02 -4.48 -21.74
N ARG A 289 -3.49 -4.41 -20.49
CA ARG A 289 -2.73 -4.77 -19.27
C ARG A 289 -3.48 -5.86 -18.50
N PRO A 290 -3.54 -7.10 -19.01
CA PRO A 290 -4.35 -8.16 -18.43
C PRO A 290 -3.62 -8.85 -17.26
N HIS A 291 -3.17 -8.08 -16.26
CA HIS A 291 -2.56 -8.61 -15.06
C HIS A 291 -3.11 -7.91 -13.81
N TRP A 292 -3.16 -8.64 -12.71
CA TRP A 292 -3.51 -8.11 -11.40
C TRP A 292 -2.35 -8.29 -10.44
N SER A 293 -2.34 -7.44 -9.41
CA SER A 293 -1.47 -7.60 -8.25
C SER A 293 -2.17 -7.15 -6.98
N VAL A 294 -1.85 -7.82 -5.87
CA VAL A 294 -2.25 -7.46 -4.52
C VAL A 294 -1.06 -7.68 -3.59
N THR A 295 -0.81 -6.75 -2.69
CA THR A 295 0.16 -6.86 -1.61
C THR A 295 -0.47 -6.38 -0.32
N TRP A 296 -0.40 -7.21 0.71
CA TRP A 296 -0.64 -6.79 2.09
C TRP A 296 0.68 -6.64 2.80
N ALA A 297 0.83 -5.60 3.61
CA ALA A 297 2.01 -5.40 4.44
C ALA A 297 1.64 -4.91 5.85
N VAL A 298 2.28 -5.48 6.87
CA VAL A 298 2.10 -5.12 8.28
C VAL A 298 3.48 -4.90 8.90
N PRO A 299 3.75 -3.77 9.57
CA PRO A 299 5.02 -3.59 10.24
C PRO A 299 5.08 -4.47 11.49
N VAL A 300 6.27 -4.91 11.86
CA VAL A 300 6.50 -5.76 13.04
C VAL A 300 7.55 -5.14 13.96
N ASP A 301 7.42 -5.43 15.26
CA ASP A 301 8.43 -5.08 16.26
C ASP A 301 9.60 -6.08 16.28
N ALA A 302 10.49 -5.93 17.26
CA ALA A 302 11.68 -6.78 17.40
C ALA A 302 11.34 -8.26 17.69
N ASP A 303 10.16 -8.53 18.29
CA ASP A 303 9.69 -9.86 18.63
C ASP A 303 8.84 -10.48 17.49
N GLY A 304 8.62 -9.73 16.41
CA GLY A 304 7.81 -10.15 15.26
C GLY A 304 6.31 -9.98 15.47
N ALA A 305 5.88 -9.30 16.54
CA ALA A 305 4.49 -8.97 16.77
C ALA A 305 4.04 -7.82 15.84
N PRO A 306 2.78 -7.83 15.35
CA PRO A 306 2.30 -6.78 14.47
C PRO A 306 2.22 -5.43 15.19
N VAL A 307 2.61 -4.39 14.48
CA VAL A 307 2.50 -2.99 14.88
C VAL A 307 1.52 -2.30 13.93
N ARG A 308 0.85 -1.26 14.42
CA ARG A 308 -0.03 -0.47 13.56
C ARG A 308 0.78 0.27 12.48
N PRO A 309 0.41 0.18 11.19
CA PRO A 309 1.02 0.97 10.13
C PRO A 309 0.97 2.48 10.43
N ARG A 310 2.09 3.17 10.19
CA ARG A 310 2.18 4.64 10.21
C ARG A 310 1.74 5.29 8.89
N THR A 311 1.50 4.47 7.87
CA THR A 311 1.08 4.89 6.55
C THR A 311 -0.36 5.38 6.55
N SER A 312 -0.73 6.15 5.52
CA SER A 312 -2.13 6.57 5.35
C SER A 312 -3.08 5.36 5.29
N PRO A 313 -4.18 5.34 6.06
CA PRO A 313 -5.10 4.20 6.11
C PRO A 313 -6.09 4.26 4.93
N VAL A 314 -5.56 4.10 3.72
CA VAL A 314 -6.30 4.09 2.46
C VAL A 314 -5.85 2.91 1.60
N VAL A 315 -6.62 2.57 0.57
CA VAL A 315 -6.18 1.62 -0.46
C VAL A 315 -5.17 2.31 -1.39
N HIS A 316 -4.07 1.61 -1.69
CA HIS A 316 -3.05 2.09 -2.61
C HIS A 316 -3.20 1.40 -3.97
N ALA A 317 -3.39 2.13 -5.06
CA ALA A 317 -3.61 1.57 -6.39
C ALA A 317 -2.79 2.23 -7.53
N PRO A 318 -1.46 2.05 -7.56
CA PRO A 318 -0.57 1.62 -6.47
C PRO A 318 -0.27 2.79 -5.50
N THR A 319 -0.83 3.97 -5.77
CA THR A 319 -0.62 5.19 -5.01
C THR A 319 -1.79 5.42 -4.07
N PRO A 320 -1.65 6.24 -3.02
CA PRO A 320 -2.77 6.59 -2.14
C PRO A 320 -4.00 7.05 -2.95
N SER A 321 -5.13 6.39 -2.69
CA SER A 321 -6.45 6.77 -3.15
C SER A 321 -7.23 7.44 -2.01
N ASP A 322 -8.46 7.87 -2.28
CA ASP A 322 -9.38 8.38 -1.26
C ASP A 322 -10.26 7.25 -0.68
N GLU A 323 -10.02 5.99 -1.06
CA GLU A 323 -10.69 4.81 -0.49
C GLU A 323 -10.16 4.53 0.91
N ALA A 324 -10.89 4.97 1.94
CA ALA A 324 -10.53 4.72 3.34
C ALA A 324 -10.44 3.22 3.64
N LEU A 325 -9.33 2.80 4.22
CA LEU A 325 -9.08 1.42 4.65
C LEU A 325 -9.14 1.34 6.18
N GLY A 326 -9.90 0.39 6.69
CA GLY A 326 -9.98 0.13 8.11
C GLY A 326 -9.49 -1.26 8.52
N VAL A 327 -9.07 -2.09 7.56
CA VAL A 327 -8.23 -3.27 7.82
C VAL A 327 -6.89 -2.78 8.38
N PRO A 328 -6.36 -3.37 9.48
CA PRO A 328 -5.17 -2.90 10.20
C PRO A 328 -3.84 -3.26 9.49
N ALA A 329 -3.79 -3.08 8.18
CA ALA A 329 -2.64 -3.40 7.33
C ALA A 329 -2.60 -2.43 6.14
N LEU A 330 -1.44 -2.31 5.50
CA LEU A 330 -1.29 -1.60 4.23
C LEU A 330 -1.75 -2.51 3.08
N LEU A 331 -2.68 -2.03 2.25
CA LEU A 331 -3.12 -2.69 1.02
C LEU A 331 -2.61 -1.92 -0.21
N ILE A 332 -1.79 -2.58 -1.02
CA ILE A 332 -1.41 -2.11 -2.35
C ILE A 332 -1.97 -3.09 -3.37
N ALA A 333 -2.87 -2.65 -4.24
CA ALA A 333 -3.52 -3.53 -5.20
C ALA A 333 -3.89 -2.80 -6.49
N SER A 334 -3.92 -3.52 -7.60
CA SER A 334 -4.24 -2.99 -8.93
C SER A 334 -5.73 -2.71 -9.14
N PHE A 335 -6.41 -2.14 -8.13
CA PHE A 335 -7.82 -1.77 -8.24
C PHE A 335 -8.02 -0.80 -9.41
N PRO A 336 -9.03 -1.03 -10.27
CA PRO A 336 -9.34 -0.09 -11.32
C PRO A 336 -9.82 1.20 -10.68
N LEU A 337 -9.25 2.34 -11.08
CA LEU A 337 -9.69 3.64 -10.58
C LEU A 337 -10.66 4.31 -11.55
N ASP A 338 -11.46 5.22 -11.02
CA ASP A 338 -12.32 6.12 -11.79
C ASP A 338 -11.50 7.17 -12.57
N THR A 339 -12.18 8.06 -13.29
CA THR A 339 -11.52 9.11 -14.09
C THR A 339 -10.77 10.13 -13.24
N THR A 340 -11.21 10.35 -11.99
CA THR A 340 -10.53 11.22 -11.03
C THR A 340 -9.29 10.56 -10.41
N ARG A 341 -9.17 9.24 -10.58
CA ARG A 341 -8.16 8.34 -9.99
C ARG A 341 -8.18 8.33 -8.46
N ARG A 342 -9.28 8.71 -7.83
CA ARG A 342 -9.39 8.81 -6.36
C ARG A 342 -10.19 7.68 -5.77
N HIS A 343 -11.11 7.11 -6.54
CA HIS A 343 -11.99 6.05 -6.09
C HIS A 343 -11.85 4.81 -6.97
N ALA A 344 -12.10 3.65 -6.38
CA ALA A 344 -12.18 2.42 -7.14
C ALA A 344 -13.42 2.45 -8.03
N ALA A 345 -13.25 2.13 -9.30
CA ALA A 345 -14.37 1.98 -10.21
C ALA A 345 -15.13 0.69 -9.85
N PRO A 346 -16.46 0.73 -9.65
CA PRO A 346 -17.23 -0.48 -9.37
C PRO A 346 -17.23 -1.39 -10.61
N GLY A 347 -17.36 -2.69 -10.38
CA GLY A 347 -17.49 -3.68 -11.46
C GLY A 347 -16.74 -4.99 -11.20
N PRO A 348 -16.81 -5.94 -12.16
CA PRO A 348 -16.32 -7.31 -11.98
C PRO A 348 -14.84 -7.40 -11.60
N LEU A 349 -13.99 -6.50 -12.12
CA LEU A 349 -12.57 -6.48 -11.76
C LEU A 349 -12.36 -6.10 -10.29
N THR A 350 -13.12 -5.13 -9.76
CA THR A 350 -13.03 -4.74 -8.35
C THR A 350 -13.49 -5.88 -7.45
N ASP A 351 -14.60 -6.54 -7.79
CA ASP A 351 -15.10 -7.70 -7.05
C ASP A 351 -14.08 -8.85 -7.04
N PHE A 352 -13.46 -9.13 -8.19
CA PHE A 352 -12.39 -10.12 -8.31
C PHE A 352 -11.19 -9.77 -7.41
N LEU A 353 -10.75 -8.51 -7.42
CA LEU A 353 -9.61 -8.06 -6.61
C LEU A 353 -9.91 -8.06 -5.12
N VAL A 354 -11.15 -7.78 -4.70
CA VAL A 354 -11.59 -7.95 -3.30
C VAL A 354 -11.39 -9.39 -2.85
N GLN A 355 -11.78 -10.37 -3.68
CA GLN A 355 -11.59 -11.79 -3.35
C GLN A 355 -10.11 -12.18 -3.30
N ARG A 356 -9.29 -11.75 -4.27
CA ARG A 356 -7.84 -11.99 -4.26
C ARG A 356 -7.17 -11.35 -3.05
N ALA A 357 -7.58 -10.14 -2.66
CA ALA A 357 -7.06 -9.47 -1.48
C ALA A 357 -7.44 -10.17 -0.19
N ALA A 358 -8.66 -10.68 -0.09
CA ALA A 358 -9.08 -11.46 1.07
C ALA A 358 -8.35 -12.81 1.17
N ASP A 359 -8.10 -13.49 0.04
CA ASP A 359 -7.28 -14.71 -0.02
C ASP A 359 -5.85 -14.42 0.48
N ALA A 360 -5.20 -13.37 -0.03
CA ALA A 360 -3.86 -12.96 0.38
C ALA A 360 -3.79 -12.54 1.86
N TYR A 361 -4.83 -11.87 2.40
CA TYR A 361 -4.86 -11.51 3.81
C TYR A 361 -4.92 -12.75 4.73
N ALA A 362 -5.71 -13.75 4.34
CA ALA A 362 -5.77 -15.02 5.07
C ALA A 362 -4.42 -15.75 5.04
N GLU A 363 -3.72 -15.72 3.91
CA GLU A 363 -2.35 -16.26 3.78
C GLU A 363 -1.36 -15.52 4.69
N LEU A 364 -1.42 -14.18 4.75
CA LEU A 364 -0.57 -13.38 5.64
C LEU A 364 -0.67 -13.83 7.09
N LEU A 365 -1.90 -14.07 7.57
CA LEU A 365 -2.16 -14.50 8.94
C LEU A 365 -1.78 -15.97 9.16
N ALA A 366 -2.05 -16.86 8.20
CA ALA A 366 -1.72 -18.29 8.30
C ALA A 366 -0.21 -18.53 8.50
N ASP A 367 0.61 -17.78 7.76
CA ASP A 367 2.06 -17.92 7.75
C ASP A 367 2.76 -16.98 8.75
N TRP A 368 1.98 -16.33 9.63
CA TRP A 368 2.54 -15.46 10.65
C TRP A 368 3.30 -16.29 11.69
N ARG A 369 4.57 -15.95 11.92
CA ARG A 369 5.44 -16.58 12.92
C ARG A 369 6.37 -15.55 13.57
N PRO A 370 6.58 -15.57 14.90
CA PRO A 370 5.93 -16.44 15.90
C PRO A 370 4.43 -16.11 16.06
N VAL A 371 3.63 -17.10 16.52
CA VAL A 371 2.18 -16.93 16.72
C VAL A 371 1.92 -16.36 18.12
N GLY A 372 1.92 -15.02 18.22
CA GLY A 372 1.65 -14.32 19.48
C GLY A 372 0.24 -13.70 19.54
N ALA A 373 -0.24 -13.36 20.73
CA ALA A 373 -1.56 -12.74 20.92
C ALA A 373 -1.76 -11.40 20.18
N GLY A 374 -0.67 -10.69 19.85
CA GLY A 374 -0.73 -9.45 19.06
C GLY A 374 -1.36 -9.65 17.67
N ILE A 375 -1.30 -10.85 17.10
CA ILE A 375 -1.93 -11.14 15.79
C ILE A 375 -3.45 -10.95 15.79
N ILE A 376 -4.09 -11.01 16.96
CA ILE A 376 -5.53 -10.77 17.13
C ILE A 376 -5.87 -9.32 16.76
N ASP A 377 -4.95 -8.38 16.93
CA ASP A 377 -5.13 -6.97 16.54
C ASP A 377 -5.27 -6.80 15.01
N LEU A 378 -4.90 -7.84 14.24
CA LEU A 378 -5.07 -7.85 12.78
C LEU A 378 -6.48 -8.26 12.33
N VAL A 379 -7.38 -8.65 13.24
CA VAL A 379 -8.75 -9.00 12.87
C VAL A 379 -9.54 -7.72 12.60
N PRO A 380 -10.05 -7.49 11.36
CA PRO A 380 -10.84 -6.31 11.10
C PRO A 380 -12.18 -6.35 11.84
N GLY A 381 -12.61 -5.20 12.37
CA GLY A 381 -14.00 -5.03 12.84
C GLY A 381 -15.05 -5.26 11.74
N PRO A 382 -16.34 -5.44 12.12
CA PRO A 382 -17.39 -5.83 11.17
C PRO A 382 -17.92 -4.67 10.30
N LEU A 383 -17.67 -3.41 10.67
CA LEU A 383 -18.19 -2.24 9.96
C LEU A 383 -17.11 -1.61 9.07
N GLY A 384 -17.43 -1.42 7.79
CA GLY A 384 -16.58 -0.74 6.82
C GLY A 384 -16.64 0.79 6.93
N LYS A 385 -15.56 1.46 6.51
CA LYS A 385 -15.48 2.93 6.38
C LYS A 385 -15.96 3.46 5.02
N GLY A 386 -16.25 2.56 4.09
CA GLY A 386 -16.72 2.83 2.73
C GLY A 386 -17.15 1.51 2.07
N GLU A 387 -17.62 1.57 0.83
CA GLU A 387 -18.12 0.40 0.09
C GLU A 387 -17.01 -0.63 -0.14
N LEU A 388 -15.85 -0.20 -0.66
CA LEU A 388 -14.71 -1.08 -0.91
C LEU A 388 -14.16 -1.70 0.39
N ASP A 389 -13.97 -0.90 1.44
CA ASP A 389 -13.52 -1.40 2.76
C ASP A 389 -14.53 -2.38 3.37
N GLY A 390 -15.84 -2.13 3.22
CA GLY A 390 -16.89 -3.04 3.64
C GLY A 390 -16.79 -4.39 2.93
N ALA A 391 -16.63 -4.38 1.60
CA ALA A 391 -16.48 -5.58 0.79
C ALA A 391 -15.21 -6.37 1.15
N LEU A 392 -14.07 -5.69 1.33
CA LEU A 392 -12.81 -6.28 1.78
C LEU A 392 -12.96 -6.95 3.15
N ARG A 393 -13.53 -6.25 4.13
CA ARG A 393 -13.73 -6.78 5.49
C ARG A 393 -14.64 -8.00 5.49
N GLN A 394 -15.76 -7.94 4.77
CA GLN A 394 -16.67 -9.07 4.67
C GLN A 394 -15.94 -10.29 4.09
N ALA A 395 -15.27 -10.12 2.94
CA ALA A 395 -14.54 -11.19 2.29
C ALA A 395 -13.41 -11.77 3.18
N ILE A 396 -12.71 -10.94 3.95
CA ILE A 396 -11.71 -11.38 4.94
C ILE A 396 -12.37 -12.18 6.06
N LEU A 397 -13.43 -11.66 6.68
CA LEU A 397 -14.12 -12.29 7.80
C LEU A 397 -14.80 -13.62 7.43
N GLU A 398 -15.12 -13.84 6.16
CA GLU A 398 -15.59 -15.14 5.66
C GLU A 398 -14.49 -16.23 5.63
N ARG A 399 -13.22 -15.82 5.51
CA ARG A 399 -12.05 -16.71 5.42
C ARG A 399 -11.43 -17.00 6.79
N LEU A 400 -11.28 -15.97 7.63
CA LEU A 400 -10.55 -16.06 8.89
C LEU A 400 -11.00 -17.19 9.82
N PRO A 401 -12.29 -17.55 9.95
CA PRO A 401 -12.69 -18.68 10.80
C PRO A 401 -12.04 -20.02 10.44
N ARG A 402 -11.59 -20.19 9.18
CA ARG A 402 -10.92 -21.41 8.69
C ARG A 402 -9.40 -21.28 8.62
N THR A 403 -8.86 -20.09 8.87
CA THR A 403 -7.42 -19.77 8.81
C THR A 403 -6.76 -20.10 10.15
N SER A 404 -5.63 -20.80 10.15
CA SER A 404 -4.92 -21.19 11.38
C SER A 404 -3.90 -20.13 11.78
N PHE A 405 -4.23 -19.28 12.74
CA PHE A 405 -3.37 -18.13 13.11
C PHE A 405 -3.49 -17.68 14.57
N LEU A 406 -4.44 -18.23 15.34
CA LEU A 406 -4.57 -17.86 16.76
C LEU A 406 -3.52 -18.61 17.60
N PRO A 407 -2.97 -17.97 18.66
CA PRO A 407 -2.00 -18.63 19.52
C PRO A 407 -2.67 -19.74 20.36
N PRO A 408 -2.06 -20.92 20.48
CA PRO A 408 -2.48 -21.90 21.49
C PRO A 408 -2.15 -21.39 22.90
N ALA A 409 -2.88 -21.87 23.91
CA ALA A 409 -2.62 -21.54 25.32
C ALA A 409 -1.28 -22.09 25.85
N VAL A 410 -0.79 -23.16 25.23
CA VAL A 410 0.49 -23.79 25.52
C VAL A 410 1.28 -23.83 24.21
N GLU A 411 2.49 -23.30 24.24
CA GLU A 411 3.40 -23.41 23.10
C GLU A 411 3.83 -24.87 22.95
N PRO A 412 3.82 -25.44 21.73
CA PRO A 412 4.34 -26.79 21.52
C PRO A 412 5.83 -26.81 21.88
N ASP A 413 6.22 -27.70 22.78
CA ASP A 413 7.64 -27.98 23.03
C ASP A 413 8.20 -28.76 21.84
N THR A 414 9.51 -28.64 21.59
CA THR A 414 10.20 -29.29 20.46
C THR A 414 10.12 -30.82 20.47
N GLU A 415 9.72 -31.42 21.59
CA GLU A 415 9.57 -32.88 21.78
C GLU A 415 8.10 -33.36 21.75
N ASP A 416 7.11 -32.47 21.86
CA ASP A 416 5.69 -32.85 21.95
C ASP A 416 4.94 -32.48 20.65
N THR A 417 4.85 -33.44 19.73
CA THR A 417 4.29 -33.25 18.39
C THR A 417 2.76 -33.20 18.34
N ASP A 418 2.07 -33.40 19.46
CA ASP A 418 0.61 -33.52 19.50
C ASP A 418 -0.11 -32.17 19.70
N LEU A 419 0.62 -31.12 20.09
CA LEU A 419 0.07 -29.77 20.26
C LEU A 419 0.16 -28.94 18.96
N PRO A 420 -0.92 -28.21 18.59
CA PRO A 420 -0.91 -27.39 17.39
C PRO A 420 -0.06 -26.11 17.57
N GLU A 421 0.75 -25.76 16.56
CA GLU A 421 1.48 -24.47 16.54
C GLU A 421 0.57 -23.25 16.46
N SER A 422 -0.62 -23.41 15.88
CA SER A 422 -1.63 -22.36 15.75
C SER A 422 -3.03 -22.96 15.67
N LEU A 423 -4.02 -22.17 16.05
CA LEU A 423 -5.43 -22.58 16.06
C LEU A 423 -6.24 -21.81 15.00
N ARG A 424 -7.24 -22.50 14.45
CA ARG A 424 -8.27 -21.88 13.63
C ARG A 424 -9.35 -21.30 14.54
N PRO A 425 -9.87 -20.09 14.29
CA PRO A 425 -10.89 -19.50 15.17
C PRO A 425 -12.13 -20.36 15.36
N ARG A 426 -12.59 -21.10 14.33
CA ARG A 426 -13.75 -21.99 14.45
C ARG A 426 -13.51 -23.22 15.34
N ASP A 427 -12.24 -23.59 15.53
CA ASP A 427 -11.80 -24.77 16.28
C ASP A 427 -11.23 -24.36 17.66
N ALA A 428 -11.18 -23.05 17.95
CA ALA A 428 -10.60 -22.46 19.15
C ALA A 428 -11.64 -22.12 20.21
N GLU A 429 -11.23 -22.17 21.46
CA GLU A 429 -12.09 -21.91 22.62
C GLU A 429 -11.40 -20.98 23.62
N VAL A 430 -12.17 -20.10 24.25
CA VAL A 430 -11.72 -19.27 25.38
C VAL A 430 -12.43 -19.73 26.64
N VAL A 431 -11.66 -20.04 27.69
CA VAL A 431 -12.22 -20.41 29.00
C VAL A 431 -12.57 -19.16 29.81
N GLU A 432 -13.79 -19.07 30.31
CA GLU A 432 -14.26 -17.93 31.09
C GLU A 432 -14.13 -18.15 32.61
N GLY A 433 -13.52 -17.16 33.27
CA GLY A 433 -13.38 -17.13 34.72
C GLY A 433 -12.36 -18.14 35.26
N ALA A 434 -11.31 -18.40 34.48
CA ALA A 434 -10.13 -19.18 34.83
C ALA A 434 -8.88 -18.28 34.81
N GLY A 435 -7.91 -18.55 35.68
CA GLY A 435 -6.61 -17.87 35.66
C GLY A 435 -5.66 -18.44 34.60
N ALA A 436 -4.57 -17.72 34.31
CA ALA A 436 -3.58 -18.13 33.31
C ALA A 436 -2.95 -19.50 33.58
N GLU A 437 -2.65 -19.81 34.85
CA GLU A 437 -2.12 -21.13 35.25
C GLU A 437 -3.14 -22.24 34.97
N THR A 438 -4.41 -22.03 35.33
CA THR A 438 -5.49 -23.00 35.08
C THR A 438 -5.67 -23.24 33.59
N VAL A 439 -5.70 -22.19 32.77
CA VAL A 439 -5.82 -22.33 31.32
C VAL A 439 -4.62 -23.08 30.74
N ARG A 440 -3.40 -22.81 31.19
CA ARG A 440 -2.21 -23.56 30.76
C ARG A 440 -2.30 -25.05 31.09
N VAL A 441 -2.69 -25.42 32.32
CA VAL A 441 -2.82 -26.84 32.70
C VAL A 441 -3.95 -27.53 31.93
N LEU A 442 -5.10 -26.86 31.74
CA LEU A 442 -6.21 -27.39 30.95
C LEU A 442 -5.83 -27.58 29.48
N ALA A 443 -5.02 -26.68 28.92
CA ALA A 443 -4.62 -26.75 27.52
C ALA A 443 -3.70 -27.94 27.18
N GLU A 444 -3.03 -28.53 28.17
CA GLU A 444 -2.30 -29.80 28.01
C GLU A 444 -3.22 -30.98 27.61
N VAL A 445 -4.54 -30.85 27.81
CA VAL A 445 -5.55 -31.89 27.46
C VAL A 445 -6.70 -31.37 26.60
N LEU A 446 -6.87 -30.05 26.53
CA LEU A 446 -7.80 -29.35 25.66
C LEU A 446 -7.00 -28.47 24.70
N PRO A 447 -6.44 -29.03 23.60
CA PRO A 447 -5.51 -28.30 22.73
C PRO A 447 -6.16 -27.16 21.95
N SER A 448 -7.50 -27.04 21.98
CA SER A 448 -8.30 -25.95 21.40
C SER A 448 -8.24 -24.64 22.18
N LEU A 449 -7.68 -24.63 23.39
CA LEU A 449 -7.75 -23.46 24.26
C LEU A 449 -6.80 -22.34 23.81
N LEU A 450 -7.31 -21.11 23.80
CA LEU A 450 -6.54 -19.88 23.66
C LEU A 450 -5.98 -19.41 25.02
N PRO A 451 -4.91 -18.59 25.03
CA PRO A 451 -4.37 -18.00 26.26
C PRO A 451 -5.44 -17.26 27.09
N ALA A 452 -5.29 -17.31 28.42
CA ALA A 452 -6.15 -16.54 29.34
C ALA A 452 -6.00 -15.03 29.13
N GLY A 453 -7.01 -14.26 29.53
CA GLY A 453 -7.04 -12.80 29.41
C GLY A 453 -7.58 -12.28 28.08
N LEU A 454 -7.95 -13.19 27.16
CA LEU A 454 -8.49 -12.87 25.84
C LEU A 454 -10.03 -12.81 25.81
N GLU A 455 -10.71 -13.10 26.93
CA GLU A 455 -12.17 -13.27 27.02
C GLU A 455 -12.95 -12.01 26.61
N ARG A 456 -12.33 -10.83 26.75
CA ARG A 456 -12.95 -9.52 26.46
C ARG A 456 -12.66 -8.99 25.06
N ARG A 457 -11.82 -9.68 24.27
CA ARG A 457 -11.45 -9.27 22.91
C ARG A 457 -12.68 -9.32 21.99
N VAL A 458 -12.99 -8.21 21.32
CA VAL A 458 -14.14 -8.13 20.41
C VAL A 458 -13.87 -8.92 19.13
N GLU A 459 -12.61 -9.00 18.72
CA GLU A 459 -12.11 -9.69 17.55
C GLU A 459 -12.44 -11.18 17.59
N LEU A 460 -12.24 -11.82 18.75
CA LEU A 460 -12.59 -13.23 18.94
C LEU A 460 -14.10 -13.46 18.85
N ARG A 461 -14.93 -12.50 19.31
CA ARG A 461 -16.38 -12.55 19.11
C ARG A 461 -16.76 -12.38 17.64
N THR A 462 -16.09 -11.48 16.92
CA THR A 462 -16.29 -11.28 15.48
C THR A 462 -15.96 -12.55 14.69
N LEU A 463 -14.95 -13.30 15.11
CA LEU A 463 -14.56 -14.58 14.52
C LEU A 463 -15.43 -15.77 14.93
N GLY A 464 -16.33 -15.59 15.90
CA GLY A 464 -17.19 -16.67 16.41
C GLY A 464 -16.45 -17.70 17.27
N VAL A 465 -15.35 -17.33 17.91
CA VAL A 465 -14.61 -18.21 18.83
C VAL A 465 -15.50 -18.61 20.00
N ALA A 466 -15.53 -19.91 20.31
CA ALA A 466 -16.40 -20.44 21.36
C ALA A 466 -15.95 -19.98 22.75
N ARG A 467 -16.91 -19.74 23.64
CA ARG A 467 -16.69 -19.32 25.02
C ARG A 467 -17.17 -20.44 25.94
N VAL A 468 -16.26 -21.00 26.70
CA VAL A 468 -16.50 -22.17 27.55
C VAL A 468 -16.44 -21.73 29.02
N PRO A 469 -17.52 -21.82 29.79
CA PRO A 469 -17.46 -21.58 31.23
C PRO A 469 -16.48 -22.54 31.89
N LEU A 470 -15.73 -22.10 32.91
CA LEU A 470 -14.79 -22.97 33.63
C LEU A 470 -15.44 -24.30 34.07
N THR A 471 -16.69 -24.29 34.54
CA THR A 471 -17.40 -25.51 34.95
C THR A 471 -17.50 -26.54 33.82
N GLU A 472 -17.84 -26.11 32.60
CA GLU A 472 -17.90 -27.00 31.45
C GLU A 472 -16.51 -27.52 31.07
N ALA A 473 -15.48 -26.67 31.12
CA ALA A 473 -14.10 -27.11 30.87
C ALA A 473 -13.64 -28.16 31.89
N ILE A 474 -14.05 -28.04 33.15
CA ILE A 474 -13.78 -29.03 34.21
C ILE A 474 -14.57 -30.33 33.98
N ASP A 475 -15.84 -30.25 33.58
CA ASP A 475 -16.67 -31.42 33.31
C ASP A 475 -16.08 -32.30 32.20
N ARG A 476 -15.40 -31.69 31.22
CA ARG A 476 -14.69 -32.39 30.14
C ARG A 476 -13.49 -33.22 30.62
N LEU A 477 -13.02 -33.03 31.86
CA LEU A 477 -11.94 -33.82 32.46
C LEU A 477 -12.42 -35.17 33.03
N ALA A 478 -13.72 -35.44 33.04
CA ALA A 478 -14.26 -36.69 33.55
C ALA A 478 -13.72 -37.89 32.77
N GLY A 479 -13.17 -38.88 33.48
CA GLY A 479 -12.58 -40.10 32.88
C GLY A 479 -11.18 -39.90 32.30
N LEU A 480 -10.58 -38.72 32.46
CA LEU A 480 -9.20 -38.46 32.07
C LEU A 480 -8.22 -39.20 33.00
N GLU A 481 -7.26 -39.92 32.43
CA GLU A 481 -6.17 -40.54 33.16
C GLU A 481 -4.89 -39.70 32.99
N LYS A 482 -4.39 -39.13 34.09
CA LYS A 482 -3.17 -38.34 34.13
C LYS A 482 -2.39 -38.63 35.41
N GLU A 483 -1.08 -38.41 35.34
CA GLU A 483 -0.17 -38.58 36.46
C GLU A 483 -0.55 -37.68 37.66
N PRO A 484 -0.34 -38.11 38.92
CA PRO A 484 -0.70 -37.33 40.10
C PRO A 484 -0.11 -35.91 40.11
N GLY A 485 1.08 -35.74 39.51
CA GLY A 485 1.73 -34.44 39.37
C GLY A 485 0.94 -33.44 38.53
N TRP A 486 0.23 -33.91 37.50
CA TRP A 486 -0.64 -33.08 36.66
C TRP A 486 -1.87 -32.61 37.43
N TRP A 487 -2.56 -33.55 38.11
CA TRP A 487 -3.72 -33.22 38.95
C TRP A 487 -3.35 -32.22 40.04
N ARG A 488 -2.21 -32.40 40.71
CA ARG A 488 -1.74 -31.43 41.70
C ARG A 488 -1.62 -30.02 41.12
N ARG A 489 -1.02 -29.86 39.94
CA ARG A 489 -0.92 -28.54 39.27
C ARG A 489 -2.29 -27.93 38.99
N LEU A 490 -3.25 -28.73 38.52
CA LEU A 490 -4.61 -28.28 38.25
C LEU A 490 -5.32 -27.83 39.54
N TYR A 491 -5.24 -28.62 40.61
CA TYR A 491 -5.84 -28.27 41.89
C TYR A 491 -5.22 -27.02 42.50
N ASP A 492 -3.89 -26.91 42.46
CA ASP A 492 -3.16 -25.73 42.93
C ASP A 492 -3.57 -24.48 42.15
N SER A 493 -3.74 -24.58 40.82
CA SER A 493 -4.14 -23.45 39.98
C SER A 493 -5.60 -23.02 40.20
N LEU A 494 -6.46 -23.92 40.67
CA LEU A 494 -7.87 -23.67 41.00
C LEU A 494 -8.07 -23.13 42.43
N ALA A 495 -6.99 -22.97 43.22
CA ALA A 495 -7.08 -22.43 44.56
C ALA A 495 -7.76 -21.04 44.58
N GLY A 496 -8.80 -20.90 45.39
CA GLY A 496 -9.58 -19.66 45.52
C GLY A 496 -10.73 -19.51 44.51
N VAL A 497 -10.92 -20.46 43.59
CA VAL A 497 -12.14 -20.54 42.77
C VAL A 497 -13.30 -21.02 43.65
N ASP A 498 -14.49 -20.46 43.42
CA ASP A 498 -15.73 -20.89 44.07
C ASP A 498 -15.95 -22.41 43.88
N PRO A 499 -15.99 -23.21 44.96
CA PRO A 499 -16.18 -24.67 44.89
C PRO A 499 -17.43 -25.10 44.12
N ASP A 500 -18.49 -24.28 44.08
CA ASP A 500 -19.71 -24.61 43.33
C ASP A 500 -19.44 -24.70 41.81
N ARG A 501 -18.48 -23.92 41.31
CA ARG A 501 -18.04 -23.96 39.90
C ARG A 501 -17.18 -25.20 39.59
N LEU A 502 -16.71 -25.91 40.61
CA LEU A 502 -15.81 -27.07 40.52
C LEU A 502 -16.48 -28.39 40.90
N SER A 503 -17.80 -28.44 40.91
CA SER A 503 -18.57 -29.63 41.31
C SER A 503 -18.27 -30.88 40.46
N GLY A 504 -17.90 -30.71 39.20
CA GLY A 504 -17.47 -31.77 38.29
C GLY A 504 -15.98 -32.15 38.36
N LEU A 505 -15.19 -31.50 39.21
CA LEU A 505 -13.73 -31.71 39.27
C LEU A 505 -13.40 -33.16 39.68
N PRO A 506 -12.67 -33.92 38.82
CA PRO A 506 -12.26 -35.27 39.16
C PRO A 506 -11.24 -35.27 40.30
N VAL A 507 -11.50 -36.07 41.32
CA VAL A 507 -10.62 -36.30 42.47
C VAL A 507 -9.84 -37.60 42.24
N PRO A 508 -8.50 -37.53 42.06
CA PRO A 508 -7.65 -38.72 41.97
C PRO A 508 -7.55 -39.43 43.33
N LEU A 509 -7.64 -40.75 43.32
CA LEU A 509 -7.57 -41.63 44.48
C LEU A 509 -6.21 -42.33 44.56
N ALA A 510 -5.84 -42.79 45.77
CA ALA A 510 -4.55 -43.46 46.02
C ALA A 510 -4.36 -44.78 45.25
N ASP A 511 -5.44 -45.39 44.77
CA ASP A 511 -5.42 -46.62 43.97
C ASP A 511 -5.37 -46.36 42.45
N GLY A 512 -5.15 -45.10 42.04
CA GLY A 512 -5.01 -44.69 40.64
C GLY A 512 -6.34 -44.38 39.94
N ARG A 513 -7.50 -44.58 40.59
CA ARG A 513 -8.81 -44.25 40.01
C ARG A 513 -9.14 -42.77 40.23
N THR A 514 -10.11 -42.25 39.47
CA THR A 514 -10.70 -40.91 39.69
C THR A 514 -12.18 -41.02 40.05
N THR A 515 -12.70 -40.14 40.90
CA THR A 515 -14.14 -39.98 41.17
C THR A 515 -14.57 -38.53 41.03
N ILE A 516 -15.85 -38.25 40.81
CA ILE A 516 -16.33 -36.87 40.62
C ILE A 516 -16.74 -36.26 41.97
N GLY A 517 -16.06 -35.17 42.34
CA GLY A 517 -16.36 -34.38 43.53
C GLY A 517 -15.94 -35.02 44.87
N PRO A 518 -15.63 -34.20 45.89
CA PRO A 518 -15.00 -34.68 47.13
C PRO A 518 -15.97 -35.24 48.19
N ARG A 519 -17.30 -35.13 47.99
CA ARG A 519 -18.31 -35.33 49.05
C ARG A 519 -18.36 -36.74 49.66
N GLN A 520 -17.79 -37.74 49.00
CA GLN A 520 -17.81 -39.14 49.44
C GLN A 520 -16.41 -39.76 49.57
N ILE A 521 -15.38 -38.92 49.64
CA ILE A 521 -13.98 -39.35 49.65
C ILE A 521 -13.39 -39.15 51.06
N LEU A 522 -12.67 -40.16 51.54
CA LEU A 522 -11.93 -40.09 52.79
C LEU A 522 -10.53 -39.53 52.52
N LEU A 523 -10.10 -38.57 53.33
CA LEU A 523 -8.71 -38.12 53.34
C LEU A 523 -7.86 -39.12 54.14
N PRO A 524 -6.66 -39.49 53.65
CA PRO A 524 -5.72 -40.30 54.41
C PRO A 524 -5.39 -39.60 55.74
N THR A 525 -5.23 -40.38 56.81
CA THR A 525 -4.82 -39.80 58.09
C THR A 525 -3.34 -39.41 58.03
N PRO A 526 -2.84 -38.50 58.88
CA PRO A 526 -1.43 -38.10 58.86
C PRO A 526 -0.43 -39.27 59.00
N ASP A 527 -0.90 -40.42 59.50
CA ASP A 527 -0.11 -41.64 59.71
C ASP A 527 -0.35 -42.73 58.63
N GLY A 528 -1.14 -42.44 57.59
CA GLY A 528 -1.52 -43.39 56.52
C GLY A 528 -2.93 -43.17 55.99
#